data_AF-A0A058ZVI4-F1
#
_entry.id   AF-A0A058ZVI4-F1
#
_cell.length_a   1.000
_cell.length_b   1.000
_cell.length_c   1.000
_cell.angle_alpha   90.00
_cell.angle_beta   90.00
_cell.angle_gamma   90.00
#
_symmetry.space_group_name_H-M   'P 1'
#
loop_
_entity.id
_entity.type
_entity.pdbx_description
1 polymer ?
#
loop_
_entity_poly.entity_id
_entity_poly.type
_entity_poly.pdbx_seq_one_letter_code
_entity_poly.pdbx_strand_id
1 'polypeptide(L)'
;MRFGSLIPLLLLASVLGAAAQSGDIGSLISQDLFNEMLKHRNDGSCPGNGFYTYDAFITAAQSFGGFGTTGDTDTRKREIAAFLAQTSHETTGGWASAPD
;
A
#
# COMPACT_ATOMS: atom_id res chain seq x y z
N MET A 1 0.69 -18.95 -42.33
CA MET A 1 0.15 -17.57 -42.46
C MET A 1 -0.88 -17.40 -41.36
N ARG A 2 -0.51 -16.76 -40.24
CA ARG A 2 -1.33 -16.66 -39.03
C ARG A 2 -2.32 -15.52 -39.19
N PHE A 3 -3.60 -15.86 -39.17
CA PHE A 3 -4.73 -14.93 -39.23
C PHE A 3 -4.70 -13.93 -38.06
N GLY A 4 -4.84 -12.65 -38.40
CA GLY A 4 -4.80 -11.52 -37.47
C GLY A 4 -5.95 -11.54 -36.47
N SER A 5 -5.60 -11.39 -35.20
CA SER A 5 -6.54 -11.07 -34.13
C SER A 5 -6.65 -9.55 -34.03
N LEU A 6 -7.83 -9.04 -34.40
CA LEU A 6 -8.26 -7.64 -34.42
C LEU A 6 -8.54 -7.12 -33.01
N ILE A 7 -7.51 -6.95 -32.19
CA ILE A 7 -7.59 -6.16 -30.96
C ILE A 7 -6.79 -4.86 -31.14
N PRO A 8 -7.30 -3.86 -31.88
CA PRO A 8 -6.84 -2.50 -31.62
C PRO A 8 -7.98 -1.48 -31.77
N LEU A 9 -8.95 -1.38 -30.83
CA LEU A 9 -9.85 -0.21 -30.84
C LEU A 9 -10.74 0.03 -29.60
N LEU A 10 -10.27 -0.13 -28.35
CA LEU A 10 -11.11 0.31 -27.22
C LEU A 10 -10.36 0.65 -25.92
N LEU A 11 -9.33 1.50 -25.96
CA LEU A 11 -8.72 2.04 -24.73
C LEU A 11 -8.15 3.46 -24.92
N LEU A 12 -8.88 4.32 -25.65
CA LEU A 12 -8.66 5.77 -25.67
C LEU A 12 -10.01 6.48 -25.64
N ALA A 13 -10.57 6.69 -24.44
CA ALA A 13 -11.30 7.90 -24.05
C ALA A 13 -11.85 7.75 -22.63
N SER A 14 -11.82 8.86 -21.89
CA SER A 14 -12.55 9.14 -20.65
C SER A 14 -12.14 8.40 -19.36
N VAL A 15 -11.09 8.93 -18.71
CA VAL A 15 -11.34 9.56 -17.40
C VAL A 15 -10.71 10.96 -17.41
N LEU A 16 -11.58 11.96 -17.51
CA LEU A 16 -11.26 13.36 -17.30
C LEU A 16 -10.72 13.53 -15.87
N GLY A 17 -9.59 14.21 -15.75
CA GLY A 17 -9.18 15.02 -14.61
C GLY A 17 -9.71 14.58 -13.23
N ALA A 18 -9.13 13.53 -12.66
CA ALA A 18 -8.90 13.57 -11.23
C ALA A 18 -7.77 14.58 -11.03
N ALA A 19 -8.12 15.80 -10.61
CA ALA A 19 -7.14 16.70 -10.03
C ALA A 19 -6.39 15.89 -8.98
N ALA A 20 -5.10 15.64 -9.23
CA ALA A 20 -4.24 14.97 -8.28
C ALA A 20 -4.23 15.82 -7.02
N GLN A 21 -5.11 15.50 -6.07
CA GLN A 21 -4.84 15.79 -4.70
C GLN A 21 -3.59 14.97 -4.40
N SER A 22 -2.43 15.63 -4.42
CA SER A 22 -1.24 15.15 -3.73
C SER A 22 -1.58 15.15 -2.24
N GLY A 23 -2.50 14.27 -1.85
CA GLY A 23 -2.85 14.01 -0.48
C GLY A 23 -1.70 13.17 0.04
N ASP A 24 -0.80 13.83 0.76
CA ASP A 24 0.33 13.20 1.39
C ASP A 24 -0.14 11.97 2.19
N ILE A 25 0.40 10.80 1.86
CA ILE A 25 0.03 9.54 2.52
C ILE A 25 0.26 9.62 4.03
N GLY A 26 1.23 10.42 4.47
CA GLY A 26 1.49 10.69 5.88
C GLY A 26 0.30 11.27 6.65
N SER A 27 -0.62 11.96 5.96
CA SER A 27 -1.87 12.46 6.55
C SER A 27 -2.93 11.37 6.80
N LEU A 28 -2.81 10.22 6.13
CA LEU A 28 -3.75 9.10 6.24
C LEU A 28 -3.26 8.02 7.21
N ILE A 29 -1.96 7.85 7.30
CA ILE A 29 -1.30 6.89 8.20
C ILE A 29 -0.13 7.58 8.91
N SER A 30 -0.32 7.87 10.20
CA SER A 30 0.74 8.39 11.04
C SER A 30 1.78 7.32 11.34
N GLN A 31 2.98 7.75 11.76
CA GLN A 31 4.01 6.84 12.22
C GLN A 31 3.54 5.98 13.40
N ASP A 32 2.77 6.56 14.33
CA ASP A 32 2.20 5.83 15.47
C ASP A 32 1.25 4.74 15.00
N LEU A 33 0.33 5.05 14.07
CA LEU A 33 -0.59 4.06 13.52
C LEU A 33 0.15 2.98 12.72
N PHE A 34 1.18 3.34 11.95
CA PHE A 34 2.03 2.37 11.27
C PHE A 34 2.72 1.42 12.26
N ASN A 35 3.24 1.96 13.36
CA ASN A 35 3.87 1.17 14.41
C ASN A 35 2.86 0.30 15.15
N GLU A 36 1.64 0.78 15.38
CA GLU A 36 0.56 0.01 16.01
C GLU A 36 0.10 -1.13 15.10
N MET A 37 -0.11 -0.88 13.80
CA MET A 37 -0.50 -1.90 12.83
C MET A 37 0.58 -2.97 12.63
N LEU A 38 1.85 -2.61 12.78
CA LEU A 38 3.00 -3.52 12.62
C LEU A 38 3.83 -3.63 13.91
N LYS A 39 3.14 -3.84 15.04
CA LYS A 39 3.67 -3.81 16.40
C LYS A 39 4.90 -4.69 16.62
N HIS A 40 4.81 -5.95 16.20
CA HIS A 40 5.82 -6.98 16.46
C HIS A 40 6.94 -7.08 15.42
N ARG A 41 6.93 -6.23 14.38
CA ARG A 41 7.89 -6.37 13.26
C ARG A 41 9.36 -6.20 13.69
N ASN A 42 9.57 -5.51 14.81
CA ASN A 42 10.89 -5.21 15.37
C ASN A 42 11.22 -6.04 16.61
N ASP A 43 10.46 -7.11 16.88
CA ASP A 43 10.82 -8.04 17.95
C ASP A 43 12.13 -8.75 17.61
N GLY A 44 12.95 -9.07 18.63
CA GLY A 44 14.28 -9.65 18.45
C GLY A 44 14.30 -10.99 17.72
N SER A 45 13.17 -11.71 17.71
CA SER A 45 12.97 -12.96 16.97
C SER A 45 12.69 -12.77 15.48
N CYS A 46 12.37 -11.55 15.03
CA CYS A 46 12.09 -11.27 13.63
C CYS A 46 13.39 -11.00 12.86
N PRO A 47 13.69 -11.73 11.77
CA PRO A 47 14.89 -11.47 10.97
C PRO A 47 14.85 -10.11 10.26
N GLY A 48 13.65 -9.53 10.07
CA GLY A 48 13.43 -8.20 9.52
C GLY A 48 13.46 -7.06 10.54
N ASN A 49 13.91 -7.30 11.77
CA ASN A 49 13.94 -6.28 12.82
C ASN A 49 14.72 -5.03 12.37
N GLY A 50 14.06 -3.87 12.40
CA GLY A 50 14.62 -2.58 12.00
C GLY A 50 14.63 -2.33 10.49
N PHE A 51 14.23 -3.29 9.67
CA PHE A 51 14.25 -3.16 8.20
C PHE A 51 13.07 -2.35 7.67
N TYR A 52 11.86 -2.59 8.17
CA TYR A 52 10.63 -1.92 7.71
C TYR A 52 10.38 -0.63 8.52
N THR A 53 10.94 0.48 8.06
CA THR A 53 10.76 1.80 8.70
C THR A 53 9.60 2.59 8.07
N TYR A 54 9.00 3.48 8.86
CA TYR A 54 7.94 4.37 8.39
C TYR A 54 8.46 5.30 7.26
N ASP A 55 9.65 5.87 7.43
CA ASP A 55 10.25 6.75 6.42
C ASP A 55 10.48 6.04 5.09
N ALA A 56 10.91 4.77 5.13
CA ALA A 56 11.06 3.96 3.92
C ALA A 56 9.69 3.70 3.25
N PHE A 57 8.65 3.43 4.04
CA PHE A 57 7.29 3.30 3.53
C PHE A 57 6.80 4.59 2.85
N ILE A 58 6.94 5.75 3.49
CA ILE A 58 6.54 7.04 2.92
C ILE A 58 7.33 7.36 1.64
N THR A 59 8.64 7.18 1.67
CA THR A 59 9.52 7.41 0.50
C THR A 59 9.12 6.53 -0.68
N ALA A 60 8.85 5.24 -0.43
CA ALA A 60 8.40 4.32 -1.46
C ALA A 60 7.02 4.72 -2.00
N ALA A 61 6.08 5.04 -1.11
CA ALA A 61 4.72 5.44 -1.48
C ALA A 61 4.69 6.69 -2.37
N GLN A 62 5.56 7.67 -2.11
CA GLN A 62 5.70 8.88 -2.94
C GLN A 62 6.16 8.57 -4.38
N SER A 63 6.79 7.43 -4.62
CA SER A 63 7.17 6.99 -5.97
C SER A 63 5.99 6.45 -6.78
N PHE A 64 4.86 6.15 -6.14
CA PHE A 64 3.65 5.62 -6.77
C PHE A 64 2.49 6.61 -6.60
N GLY A 65 2.43 7.63 -7.46
CA GLY A 65 1.48 8.74 -7.32
C GLY A 65 -0.02 8.38 -7.29
N GLY A 66 -0.41 7.15 -7.65
CA GLY A 66 -1.79 6.66 -7.55
C GLY A 66 -2.11 5.93 -6.23
N PHE A 67 -1.09 5.53 -5.47
CA PHE A 67 -1.26 4.78 -4.23
C PHE A 67 -1.68 5.72 -3.10
N GLY A 68 -2.80 5.40 -2.42
CA GLY A 68 -3.31 6.17 -1.30
C GLY A 68 -3.73 7.61 -1.65
N THR A 69 -3.94 7.90 -2.93
CA THR A 69 -4.36 9.21 -3.46
C THR A 69 -5.65 9.13 -4.28
N THR A 70 -6.14 7.91 -4.57
CA THR A 70 -7.28 7.68 -5.45
C THR A 70 -8.60 7.54 -4.68
N GLY A 71 -9.62 8.30 -5.06
CA GLY A 71 -10.96 8.22 -4.48
C GLY A 71 -11.14 9.08 -3.22
N ASP A 72 -12.20 8.79 -2.47
CA ASP A 72 -12.48 9.48 -1.20
C ASP A 72 -11.56 9.02 -0.07
N THR A 73 -11.64 9.69 1.09
CA THR A 73 -10.76 9.41 2.23
C THR A 73 -10.88 7.97 2.72
N ASP A 74 -12.10 7.42 2.73
CA ASP A 74 -12.34 6.04 3.16
C ASP A 74 -11.76 5.03 2.18
N THR A 75 -11.86 5.29 0.89
CA THR A 75 -11.25 4.49 -0.19
C THR A 75 -9.74 4.47 -0.06
N ARG A 76 -9.12 5.64 0.16
CA ARG A 76 -7.66 5.77 0.32
C ARG A 76 -7.16 5.05 1.58
N LYS A 77 -7.88 5.18 2.71
CA LYS A 77 -7.57 4.43 3.94
C LYS A 77 -7.71 2.93 3.72
N ARG A 78 -8.74 2.49 2.99
CA ARG A 78 -8.97 1.08 2.68
C ARG A 78 -7.88 0.51 1.78
N GLU A 79 -7.40 1.28 0.81
CA GLU A 79 -6.27 0.88 -0.05
C GLU A 79 -5.00 0.65 0.78
N ILE A 80 -4.64 1.59 1.66
CA ILE A 80 -3.48 1.46 2.55
C ILE A 80 -3.64 0.26 3.49
N ALA A 81 -4.82 0.10 4.10
CA ALA A 81 -5.11 -1.03 4.97
C ALA A 81 -5.04 -2.38 4.24
N ALA A 82 -5.56 -2.45 3.01
CA ALA A 82 -5.51 -3.66 2.19
C ALA A 82 -4.07 -4.01 1.78
N PHE A 83 -3.28 -3.02 1.38
CA PHE A 83 -1.87 -3.20 1.07
C PHE A 83 -1.11 -3.75 2.28
N LEU A 84 -1.20 -3.07 3.43
CA LEU A 84 -0.53 -3.49 4.65
C LEU A 84 -0.99 -4.87 5.12
N ALA A 85 -2.28 -5.19 5.01
CA ALA A 85 -2.79 -6.50 5.38
C ALA A 85 -2.23 -7.62 4.50
N GLN A 86 -2.21 -7.44 3.18
CA GLN A 86 -1.66 -8.43 2.25
C GLN A 86 -0.15 -8.63 2.49
N THR A 87 0.62 -7.54 2.55
CA THR A 87 2.06 -7.65 2.79
C THR A 87 2.37 -8.23 4.17
N SER A 88 1.58 -7.90 5.19
CA SER A 88 1.73 -8.48 6.53
C SER A 88 1.48 -9.98 6.54
N HIS A 89 0.54 -10.48 5.72
CA HIS A 89 0.33 -11.91 5.57
C HIS A 89 1.57 -12.57 4.94
N GLU A 90 2.11 -12.01 3.87
CA GLU A 90 3.30 -12.53 3.17
C GLU A 90 4.55 -12.56 4.07
N THR A 91 4.66 -11.62 5.01
CA THR A 91 5.80 -11.52 5.93
C THR A 91 5.46 -11.93 7.36
N THR A 92 4.35 -12.65 7.58
CA THR A 92 3.90 -12.95 8.95
C THR A 92 4.87 -13.89 9.67
N GLY A 93 5.21 -13.53 10.90
CA GLY A 93 5.86 -14.43 11.86
C GLY A 93 4.92 -14.94 12.95
N GLY A 94 3.63 -14.59 12.86
CA GLY A 94 2.62 -14.89 13.88
C GLY A 94 2.14 -16.34 13.84
N TRP A 95 1.64 -16.81 14.98
CA TRP A 95 0.97 -18.10 15.14
C TRP A 95 -0.32 -17.91 15.95
N ALA A 96 -1.18 -18.93 16.03
CA ALA A 96 -2.54 -18.82 16.57
C ALA A 96 -2.64 -18.33 18.03
N SER A 97 -1.55 -18.43 18.80
CA SER A 97 -1.47 -18.03 20.21
C SER A 97 -0.29 -17.08 20.46
N ALA A 98 0.14 -16.33 19.43
CA ALA A 98 1.17 -15.32 19.60
C ALA A 98 0.71 -14.24 20.59
N PRO A 99 1.58 -13.79 21.51
CA PRO A 99 1.25 -12.69 22.41
C PRO A 99 1.19 -11.36 21.65
N ASP A 100 0.37 -10.44 22.17
CA ASP A 100 0.37 -9.02 21.79
C ASP A 100 1.49 -8.23 22.48
#